data_AF-A0A8J7BD35-F1
#
_entry.id   AF-A0A8J7BD35-F1
#
_cell.length_a   1.000
_cell.length_b   1.000
_cell.length_c   1.000
_cell.angle_alpha   90.00
_cell.angle_beta   90.00
_cell.angle_gamma   90.00
#
_symmetry.space_group_name_H-M   'P 1'
#
loop_
_entity.id
_entity.type
_entity.pdbx_description
1 polymer ?
#
loop_
_entity_poly.entity_id
_entity_poly.type
_entity_poly.pdbx_seq_one_letter_code
_entity_poly.pdbx_strand_id
1 'polypeptide(L)' 'MGDTTNCEKLASVFNQASQQGKSAFCKMLWDNQPETVQAQLKPLLSAETIEALRDKD' A
#
# COMPACT_ATOMS: atom_id res chain seq x y z
N MET A 1 13.80 -14.51 -14.39
CA MET A 1 14.04 -13.25 -13.65
C MET A 1 12.74 -12.48 -13.74
N GLY A 2 11.77 -12.77 -12.89
CA GLY A 2 11.80 -12.40 -11.49
C GLY A 2 10.72 -11.36 -11.33
N ASP A 3 9.46 -11.82 -11.36
CA ASP A 3 8.28 -11.07 -10.94
C ASP A 3 8.35 -10.83 -9.43
N THR A 4 9.44 -10.20 -9.00
CA THR A 4 9.58 -9.64 -7.67
C THR A 4 8.55 -8.55 -7.63
N THR A 5 7.36 -8.88 -7.14
CA THR A 5 6.28 -7.92 -6.87
C THR A 5 6.96 -6.76 -6.16
N ASN A 6 7.09 -5.65 -6.88
CA ASN A 6 8.10 -4.65 -6.58
C ASN A 6 7.55 -3.80 -5.45
N CYS A 7 7.72 -4.30 -4.22
CA CYS A 7 7.14 -3.74 -3.01
C CYS A 7 7.52 -2.26 -2.85
N GLU A 8 8.69 -1.85 -3.34
CA GLU A 8 9.11 -0.46 -3.39
C GLU A 8 8.24 0.39 -4.33
N LYS A 9 7.93 -0.13 -5.53
CA LYS A 9 7.01 0.56 -6.47
C LYS A 9 5.60 0.62 -5.92
N LEU A 10 5.11 -0.49 -5.36
CA LEU A 10 3.80 -0.51 -4.71
C LEU A 10 3.76 0.50 -3.56
N ALA A 11 4.74 0.49 -2.65
CA ALA A 11 4.84 1.45 -1.55
C ALA A 11 4.82 2.90 -2.06
N SER A 12 5.53 3.18 -3.15
CA SER A 12 5.52 4.50 -3.79
C SER A 12 4.12 4.88 -4.31
N VAL A 13 3.43 3.96 -5.01
CA VAL A 13 2.04 4.18 -5.46
C VAL A 13 1.09 4.39 -4.29
N PHE A 14 1.23 3.59 -3.23
CA PHE A 14 0.45 3.69 -2.00
C PHE A 14 0.62 5.04 -1.32
N ASN A 15 1.87 5.47 -1.11
CA ASN A 15 2.18 6.77 -0.50
C ASN A 15 1.64 7.92 -1.35
N GLN A 16 1.82 7.85 -2.67
CA GLN A 16 1.33 8.88 -3.57
C GLN A 16 -0.20 8.91 -3.66
N ALA A 17 -0.87 7.75 -3.61
CA ALA A 17 -2.32 7.65 -3.61
C ALA A 17 -2.92 8.18 -2.31
N SER A 18 -2.29 7.90 -1.17
CA SER A 18 -2.69 8.45 0.13
C SER A 18 -2.61 9.98 0.15
N GLN A 19 -1.51 10.55 -0.36
CA GLN A 19 -1.34 12.01 -0.45
C GLN A 19 -2.36 12.69 -1.38
N GLN A 20 -2.91 11.95 -2.34
CA GLN A 20 -3.99 12.42 -3.22
C GLN A 20 -5.40 12.23 -2.62
N GLY A 21 -5.51 11.76 -1.38
CA GLY A 21 -6.79 11.43 -0.75
C GLY A 21 -7.47 10.20 -1.34
N LYS A 22 -6.75 9.36 -2.07
CA LYS A 22 -7.27 8.13 -2.71
C LYS A 22 -7.22 6.93 -1.77
N SER A 23 -7.69 7.10 -0.54
CA SER A 23 -7.68 6.07 0.52
C SER A 23 -8.39 4.78 0.08
N ALA A 24 -9.49 4.90 -0.66
CA ALA A 24 -10.22 3.76 -1.23
C ALA A 24 -9.38 2.95 -2.23
N PHE A 25 -8.57 3.62 -3.06
CA PHE A 25 -7.68 2.96 -4.02
C PHE A 25 -6.53 2.24 -3.29
N CYS A 26 -5.95 2.87 -2.25
CA CYS A 26 -4.98 2.21 -1.38
C CYS A 26 -5.57 0.93 -0.79
N LYS A 27 -6.76 0.98 -0.19
CA LYS A 27 -7.42 -0.21 0.35
C LYS A 27 -7.66 -1.29 -0.70
N MET A 28 -8.17 -0.93 -1.88
CA MET A 28 -8.41 -1.90 -2.95
C MET A 28 -7.12 -2.59 -3.40
N LEU A 29 -6.03 -1.82 -3.58
CA LEU A 29 -4.73 -2.39 -3.88
C LEU A 29 -4.22 -3.30 -2.77
N TRP A 30 -4.43 -2.91 -1.51
CA TRP A 30 -3.95 -3.61 -0.32
C TRP A 30 -4.66 -4.96 -0.15
N ASP A 31 -5.97 -4.97 -0.30
CA ASP A 31 -6.81 -6.18 -0.24
C ASP A 31 -6.48 -7.14 -1.39
N ASN A 32 -6.10 -6.60 -2.55
CA ASN A 32 -5.63 -7.38 -3.70
C ASN A 32 -4.18 -7.86 -3.59
N GLN A 33 -3.43 -7.47 -2.54
CA GLN A 33 -2.07 -8.00 -2.32
C GLN A 33 -2.10 -9.23 -1.40
N PRO A 34 -1.28 -10.26 -1.68
CA PRO A 34 -1.11 -11.39 -0.76
C PRO A 34 -0.46 -10.94 0.55
N GLU A 35 -0.71 -11.67 1.64
CA GLU A 35 -0.19 -11.34 2.98
C GLU A 35 1.34 -11.15 3.02
N THR A 36 2.08 -11.92 2.22
CA THR A 36 3.54 -11.82 2.10
C THR A 36 3.99 -10.47 1.54
N VAL A 37 3.20 -9.86 0.66
CA VAL A 37 3.47 -8.55 0.07
C VAL A 37 2.99 -7.46 1.01
N GLN A 38 1.85 -7.64 1.68
CA GLN A 38 1.38 -6.72 2.73
C GLN A 38 2.40 -6.59 3.87
N ALA A 39 2.98 -7.71 4.32
CA ALA A 39 4.01 -7.72 5.36
C ALA A 39 5.28 -6.96 4.94
N GLN A 40 5.68 -7.07 3.66
CA GLN A 40 6.82 -6.34 3.11
C GLN A 40 6.51 -4.87 2.83
N LEU A 41 5.26 -4.54 2.48
CA LEU A 41 4.82 -3.17 2.24
C LEU A 41 4.69 -2.38 3.54
N LYS A 42 4.15 -2.98 4.60
CA LYS A 42 3.88 -2.32 5.89
C LYS A 42 5.04 -1.42 6.40
N PRO A 43 6.31 -1.86 6.41
CA PRO A 43 7.44 -1.01 6.82
C PRO A 43 7.86 0.04 5.77
N LEU A 44 7.47 -0.11 4.51
CA LEU A 44 7.78 0.82 3.42
C LEU A 44 6.71 1.92 3.25
N LEU A 45 5.56 1.75 3.87
CA LEU A 45 4.48 2.73 3.83
C LEU A 45 4.75 3.92 4.75
N SER A 46 4.34 5.10 4.31
CA SER A 46 4.33 6.31 5.13
C SER A 46 3.19 6.25 6.15
N ALA A 47 3.33 7.01 7.25
CA ALA A 47 2.32 7.10 8.30
C ALA A 47 0.93 7.45 7.74
N GLU A 48 0.87 8.40 6.81
CA GLU A 48 -0.35 8.83 6.12
C GLU A 48 -1.06 7.67 5.41
N THR A 49 -0.31 6.81 4.73
CA THR A 49 -0.85 5.65 4.03
C THR A 49 -1.31 4.57 4.99
N ILE A 50 -0.57 4.36 6.08
CA ILE A 50 -0.95 3.44 7.15
C ILE A 50 -2.27 3.92 7.77
N GLU A 51 -2.44 5.23 7.98
CA GLU A 51 -3.70 5.82 8.45
C GLU A 51 -4.83 5.64 7.42
N ALA A 52 -4.59 5.91 6.13
CA ALA A 52 -5.56 5.69 5.06
C ALA A 52 -6.01 4.21 4.92
N LEU A 53 -5.13 3.26 5.26
CA LEU A 53 -5.46 1.84 5.32
C LEU A 53 -6.21 1.45 6.60
N ARG A 54 -5.93 2.15 7.70
CA ARG A 54 -6.49 1.88 9.03
C ARG A 54 -7.88 2.49 9.22
N ASP A 55 -8.22 3.53 8.47
CA ASP A 55 -9.53 4.16 8.43
C ASP A 55 -10.57 3.21 7.81
N LYS A 56 -10.87 2.10 8.50
CA LYS A 56 -12.10 1.33 8.30
C LYS A 56 -13.23 2.16 8.89
N ASP A 57 -14.11 2.63 8.01
CA ASP A 57 -15.49 2.97 8.34
C ASP A 57 -16.07 1.94 9.34
#